data_AF-A0A6I3UT22-F1
#
_entry.id   AF-A0A6I3UT22-F1
#
_cell.length_a   1.000
_cell.length_b   1.000
_cell.length_c   1.000
_cell.angle_alpha   90.00
_cell.angle_beta   90.00
_cell.angle_gamma   90.00
#
_symmetry.space_group_name_H-M   'P 1'
#
loop_
_entity.id
_entity.type
_entity.pdbx_description
1 polymer ?
#
loop_
_entity_poly.entity_id
_entity_poly.type
_entity_poly.pdbx_seq_one_letter_code
_entity_poly.pdbx_strand_id
1 'polypeptide(L)'
;MEYYAHADLTEIVERTADIFEMEITHEAASELALRSRGTPRIANRLLKRVRDFAQIMGDGLIDDVITDKALTMLDVDREGLDYVDQKILRTMI
;
A
#
# COMPACT_ATOMS: atom_id res chain seq x y z
N MET A 1 -10.26 -6.81 -17.99
CA MET A 1 -9.86 -5.63 -17.21
C MET A 1 -8.39 -5.42 -17.50
N GLU A 2 -8.00 -4.24 -17.96
CA GLU A 2 -6.58 -3.88 -18.05
C GLU A 2 -6.09 -3.52 -16.65
N TYR A 3 -5.03 -4.19 -16.21
CA TYR A 3 -4.33 -3.83 -14.99
C TYR A 3 -3.52 -2.57 -15.25
N TYR A 4 -3.49 -1.66 -14.29
CA TYR A 4 -2.66 -0.46 -14.39
C TYR A 4 -1.18 -0.86 -14.34
N ALA A 5 -0.35 -0.13 -15.08
CA ALA A 5 1.09 -0.29 -14.94
C ALA A 5 1.53 0.19 -13.54
N HIS A 6 2.65 -0.36 -13.09
CA HIS A 6 3.25 0.01 -11.82
C HIS A 6 3.51 1.51 -11.69
N ALA A 7 4.02 2.14 -12.76
CA ALA A 7 4.27 3.56 -12.81
C ALA A 7 2.97 4.38 -12.63
N ASP A 8 1.90 4.01 -13.35
CA ASP A 8 0.61 4.70 -13.24
C ASP A 8 0.05 4.59 -11.81
N LEU A 9 0.18 3.42 -11.17
CA LEU A 9 -0.26 3.22 -9.79
C LEU A 9 0.57 4.03 -8.80
N THR A 10 1.86 4.17 -9.04
CA THR A 10 2.74 5.00 -8.21
C THR A 10 2.29 6.46 -8.27
N GLU A 11 2.05 6.99 -9.48
CA GLU A 11 1.54 8.35 -9.67
C GLU A 11 0.16 8.55 -9.01
N ILE A 12 -0.73 7.54 -9.10
CA ILE A 12 -2.04 7.57 -8.43
C ILE A 12 -1.87 7.67 -6.91
N VAL A 13 -0.93 6.91 -6.33
CA VAL A 13 -0.68 6.92 -4.89
C VAL A 13 -0.12 8.27 -4.43
N GLU A 14 0.89 8.80 -5.13
CA GLU A 14 1.49 10.11 -4.85
C GLU A 14 0.42 11.21 -4.92
N ARG A 15 -0.33 11.27 -6.02
CA ARG A 15 -1.41 12.24 -6.18
C ARG A 15 -2.48 12.12 -5.10
N THR A 16 -2.78 10.90 -4.66
CA THR A 16 -3.76 10.68 -3.59
C THR A 16 -3.21 11.15 -2.25
N ALA A 17 -1.91 10.95 -1.98
CA ALA A 17 -1.25 11.48 -0.79
C ALA A 17 -1.28 13.01 -0.76
N ASP A 18 -1.01 13.66 -1.90
CA ASP A 18 -1.10 15.12 -2.04
C ASP A 18 -2.52 15.64 -1.73
N ILE A 19 -3.56 14.97 -2.24
CA ILE A 19 -4.96 15.32 -1.97
C ILE A 19 -5.30 15.23 -0.47
N PHE A 20 -4.66 14.32 0.24
CA PHE A 20 -4.83 14.16 1.69
C PHE A 20 -3.82 14.97 2.51
N GLU A 21 -3.03 15.84 1.88
CA GLU A 21 -2.01 16.68 2.52
C GLU A 21 -1.00 15.87 3.33
N MET A 22 -0.50 14.77 2.73
CA MET A 22 0.42 13.84 3.37
C MET A 22 1.77 13.84 2.66
N GLU A 23 2.86 13.78 3.43
CA GLU A 23 4.19 13.57 2.87
C GLU A 23 4.44 12.08 2.65
N ILE A 24 4.77 11.70 1.41
CA ILE A 24 5.13 10.34 1.02
C ILE A 24 6.39 10.37 0.16
N THR A 25 7.27 9.39 0.36
CA THR A 25 8.44 9.17 -0.49
C THR A 25 8.06 8.40 -1.75
N HIS A 26 8.79 8.63 -2.84
CA HIS A 26 8.56 7.93 -4.10
C HIS A 26 8.70 6.40 -3.94
N GLU A 27 9.69 5.98 -3.15
CA GLU A 27 9.97 4.58 -2.83
C GLU A 27 8.77 3.93 -2.11
N ALA A 28 8.19 4.62 -1.13
CA ALA A 28 6.99 4.15 -0.44
C ALA A 28 5.76 4.06 -1.35
N ALA A 29 5.56 5.07 -2.20
CA ALA A 29 4.46 5.05 -3.17
C ALA A 29 4.59 3.90 -4.18
N SER A 30 5.81 3.64 -4.65
CA SER A 30 6.14 2.51 -5.50
C SER A 30 5.89 1.18 -4.79
N GLU A 31 6.29 1.02 -3.52
CA GLU A 31 6.03 -0.22 -2.77
C GLU A 31 4.52 -0.49 -2.59
N LEU A 32 3.73 0.56 -2.30
CA LEU A 32 2.27 0.48 -2.24
C LEU A 32 1.65 0.10 -3.59
N ALA A 33 2.18 0.64 -4.69
CA ALA A 33 1.76 0.29 -6.04
C ALA A 33 2.03 -1.18 -6.35
N LEU A 34 3.21 -1.71 -5.98
CA LEU A 34 3.59 -3.10 -6.21
C LEU A 34 2.59 -4.07 -5.54
N ARG A 35 2.30 -3.83 -4.26
CA ARG A 35 1.40 -4.66 -3.46
C ARG A 35 -0.08 -4.42 -3.70
N SER A 36 -0.43 -3.50 -4.62
CA SER A 36 -1.82 -3.19 -4.95
C SER A 36 -2.41 -4.05 -6.08
N ARG A 37 -1.61 -4.97 -6.66
CA ARG A 37 -2.05 -5.96 -7.66
C ARG A 37 -2.73 -5.31 -8.87
N GLY A 38 -2.11 -4.28 -9.43
CA GLY A 38 -2.60 -3.63 -10.65
C GLY A 38 -3.91 -2.83 -10.45
N THR A 39 -4.35 -2.60 -9.20
CA THR A 39 -5.69 -2.10 -8.89
C THR A 39 -5.64 -0.79 -8.09
N PRO A 40 -6.03 0.36 -8.67
CA PRO A 40 -6.01 1.66 -7.99
C PRO A 40 -6.79 1.69 -6.67
N ARG A 41 -7.91 0.96 -6.60
CA ARG A 41 -8.73 0.84 -5.40
C ARG A 41 -7.97 0.20 -4.23
N ILE A 42 -7.12 -0.80 -4.50
CA ILE A 42 -6.32 -1.46 -3.47
C ILE A 42 -5.18 -0.52 -3.05
N ALA A 43 -4.51 0.13 -4.00
CA ALA A 43 -3.45 1.10 -3.72
C ALA A 43 -3.93 2.19 -2.75
N ASN A 44 -5.08 2.81 -3.05
CA ASN A 44 -5.68 3.83 -2.19
C ASN A 44 -6.14 3.29 -0.83
N ARG A 45 -6.55 2.02 -0.75
CA ARG A 45 -6.89 1.36 0.52
C ARG A 45 -5.65 1.18 1.38
N LEU A 46 -4.54 0.72 0.78
CA LEU A 46 -3.27 0.52 1.49
C LEU A 46 -2.71 1.87 1.97
N LEU A 47 -2.66 2.88 1.10
CA LEU A 47 -2.19 4.23 1.45
C LEU A 47 -2.88 4.78 2.70
N LYS A 48 -4.23 4.69 2.77
CA LYS A 48 -4.98 5.15 3.94
C LYS A 48 -4.61 4.41 5.22
N ARG A 49 -4.37 3.09 5.14
CA ARG A 49 -3.98 2.30 6.32
C ARG A 49 -2.54 2.60 6.75
N VAL A 50 -1.63 2.75 5.79
CA VAL A 50 -0.23 3.12 6.07
C VAL A 50 -0.14 4.52 6.66
N ARG A 51 -0.97 5.47 6.18
CA ARG A 51 -1.11 6.78 6.81
C ARG A 51 -1.52 6.70 8.26
N ASP A 52 -2.61 6.00 8.54
CA ASP A 52 -3.13 5.89 9.91
C ASP A 52 -2.06 5.29 10.84
N PHE A 53 -1.24 4.37 10.31
CA PHE A 53 -0.08 3.82 10.99
C PHE A 53 1.04 4.86 11.19
N ALA A 54 1.43 5.60 10.15
CA ALA A 54 2.46 6.62 10.17
C ALA A 54 2.14 7.75 11.17
N GLN A 55 0.87 8.15 11.26
CA GLN A 55 0.41 9.16 12.21
C GLN A 55 0.48 8.72 13.67
N ILE A 56 0.35 7.41 13.94
CA ILE A 56 0.40 6.87 15.30
C ILE A 56 1.85 6.56 15.72
N MET A 57 2.66 6.07 14.78
CA MET A 57 3.98 5.50 15.06
C MET A 57 5.15 6.46 14.76
N GLY A 58 4.90 7.57 14.06
CA GLY A 58 5.94 8.49 13.60
C GLY A 58 5.49 9.94 13.58
N ASP A 59 6.12 10.70 12.68
CA ASP A 59 5.94 12.14 12.45
C ASP A 59 4.94 12.45 11.30
N GLY A 60 4.33 11.42 10.72
CA GLY A 60 3.38 11.55 9.62
C GLY A 60 4.01 11.41 8.23
N LEU A 61 5.34 11.28 8.12
CA LEU A 61 6.02 10.97 6.87
C LEU A 61 5.83 9.47 6.52
N ILE A 62 5.43 9.20 5.27
CA ILE A 62 5.34 7.84 4.74
C ILE A 62 6.62 7.51 3.97
N ASP A 63 7.58 6.92 4.68
CA ASP A 63 8.80 6.35 4.10
C ASP A 63 8.67 4.84 3.83
N ASP A 64 9.69 4.24 3.22
CA ASP A 64 9.76 2.81 2.92
C ASP A 64 9.73 1.96 4.19
N VAL A 65 10.37 2.42 5.27
CA VAL A 65 10.44 1.72 6.56
C VAL A 65 9.08 1.64 7.25
N ILE A 66 8.36 2.76 7.32
CA ILE A 66 7.00 2.85 7.88
C ILE A 66 6.03 2.06 7.01
N THR A 67 6.18 2.14 5.68
CA THR A 67 5.35 1.39 4.74
C THR A 67 5.51 -0.12 4.92
N ASP A 68 6.75 -0.63 5.00
CA ASP A 68 6.99 -2.07 5.19
C ASP A 68 6.49 -2.56 6.56
N LYS A 69 6.73 -1.78 7.63
CA LYS A 69 6.20 -2.09 8.97
C LYS A 69 4.68 -2.13 9.00
N ALA A 70 4.04 -1.12 8.40
CA ALA A 70 2.59 -1.04 8.33
C ALA A 70 2.04 -2.24 7.56
N LEU A 71 2.54 -2.50 6.35
CA LEU A 71 2.06 -3.62 5.51
C LEU A 71 2.26 -4.98 6.18
N THR A 72 3.38 -5.17 6.89
CA THR A 72 3.63 -6.37 7.69
C THR A 72 2.59 -6.54 8.79
N MET A 73 2.25 -5.47 9.52
CA MET A 73 1.18 -5.52 10.53
C MET A 73 -0.22 -5.73 9.95
N LEU A 74 -0.43 -5.38 8.70
CA LEU A 74 -1.70 -5.61 8.00
C LEU A 74 -1.81 -7.01 7.38
N ASP A 75 -0.81 -7.89 7.61
CA ASP A 75 -0.66 -9.21 6.99
C ASP A 75 -0.76 -9.13 5.46
N VAL A 76 -0.17 -8.08 4.87
CA VAL A 76 -0.06 -7.92 3.41
C VAL A 76 1.34 -8.34 2.98
N ASP A 77 1.43 -9.46 2.28
CA ASP A 77 2.71 -9.94 1.76
C ASP A 77 3.22 -9.11 0.57
N ARG A 78 4.42 -9.44 0.10
CA ARG A 78 5.08 -8.75 -1.03
C ARG A 78 4.33 -8.91 -2.36
N GLU A 79 3.54 -9.96 -2.50
CA GLU A 79 2.68 -10.19 -3.67
C GLU A 79 1.33 -9.46 -3.54
N GLY A 80 1.12 -8.78 -2.41
CA GLY A 80 -0.09 -8.01 -2.12
C GLY A 80 -1.26 -8.85 -1.64
N LEU A 81 -1.07 -10.13 -1.30
CA LEU A 81 -2.12 -10.97 -0.71
C LEU A 81 -2.36 -10.55 0.73
N ASP A 82 -3.62 -10.29 1.06
CA ASP A 82 -4.02 -10.00 2.43
C ASP A 82 -4.38 -11.28 3.19
N TYR A 83 -4.56 -11.18 4.51
CA TYR A 83 -4.89 -12.30 5.38
C TYR A 83 -6.07 -13.16 4.87
N VAL A 84 -7.09 -12.54 4.27
CA VAL A 84 -8.25 -13.28 3.76
C VAL A 84 -7.86 -14.11 2.55
N ASP A 85 -7.12 -13.52 1.62
CA ASP A 85 -6.60 -14.21 0.43
C ASP A 85 -5.71 -15.41 0.85
N GLN A 86 -4.78 -15.19 1.79
CA GLN A 86 -3.91 -16.26 2.31
C GLN A 86 -4.70 -17.37 3.01
N LYS A 87 -5.72 -17.02 3.80
CA LYS A 87 -6.57 -17.99 4.49
C LYS A 87 -7.37 -18.84 3.52
N ILE A 88 -7.89 -18.24 2.45
CA ILE A 88 -8.61 -18.94 1.40
C ILE A 88 -7.68 -19.96 0.70
N LEU A 89 -6.46 -19.53 0.32
CA LEU A 89 -5.47 -20.42 -0.29
C LEU A 89 -5.11 -21.60 0.63
N ARG A 90 -4.89 -21.34 1.93
CA ARG A 90 -4.57 -22.38 2.92
C ARG A 90 -5.73 -23.35 3.17
N THR A 91 -6.97 -22.94 2.96
CA THR A 91 -8.16 -23.81 3.18
C THR A 91 -8.42 -24.73 1.98
N MET A 92 -7.93 -24.38 0.79
CA MET A 92 -8.08 -25.18 -0.43
C MET A 92 -7.08 -26.35 -0.54
N ILE A 93 -6.05 -26.36 0.30
CA ILE A 93 -5.02 -27.42 0.40
C ILE A 93 -5.36 -28.31 1.59
#